data_AF-A0A953W1U3-F1
#
_entry.id   AF-A0A953W1U3-F1
#
_cell.length_a   1.000
_cell.length_b   1.000
_cell.length_c   1.000
_cell.angle_alpha   90.00
_cell.angle_beta   90.00
_cell.angle_gamma   90.00
#
_symmetry.space_group_name_H-M   'P 1'
#
loop_
_entity.id
_entity.type
_entity.pdbx_description
1 polymer ?
#
loop_
_entity_poly.entity_id
_entity_poly.type
_entity_poly.pdbx_seq_one_letter_code
_entity_poly.pdbx_strand_id
1 'polypeptide(L)'
;MALRVLICATCAQPGAEPQGISLAEVLRDRLPPEFRVETCPCMVQCGSPVAVALRGEDRYAYVFAGVDPAADVNDLCALVRLYADAPGGEITDARPAGALRHKLVARLPR
;
A
#
# COMPACT_ATOMS: atom_id res chain seq x y z
N MET A 1 -2.77 17.14 -7.23
CA MET A 1 -2.79 16.51 -5.88
C MET A 1 -1.91 15.28 -5.91
N ALA A 2 -1.00 15.11 -4.95
CA ALA A 2 -0.16 13.92 -4.88
C ALA A 2 -0.96 12.70 -4.39
N LEU A 3 -0.72 11.54 -5.00
CA LEU A 3 -1.26 10.27 -4.53
C LEU A 3 -0.45 9.82 -3.32
N ARG A 4 -1.11 9.31 -2.28
CA ARG A 4 -0.48 8.95 -1.02
C ARG A 4 -0.44 7.44 -0.85
N VAL A 5 0.73 6.94 -0.47
CA VAL A 5 0.95 5.56 -0.04
C VAL A 5 1.26 5.61 1.45
N LEU A 6 0.29 5.21 2.26
CA LEU A 6 0.39 5.22 3.72
C LEU A 6 0.80 3.84 4.20
N ILE A 7 1.83 3.74 5.03
CA ILE A 7 2.36 2.47 5.50
C ILE A 7 2.29 2.42 7.03
N CYS A 8 1.72 1.35 7.57
CA CYS A 8 1.69 1.10 9.00
C CYS A 8 3.11 0.89 9.53
N ALA A 9 3.59 1.79 10.41
CA ALA A 9 4.94 1.72 10.96
C ALA A 9 5.14 0.59 11.98
N THR A 10 4.06 0.13 12.61
CA THR A 10 4.11 -0.80 13.76
C THR A 10 3.61 -2.20 13.45
N CYS A 11 3.10 -2.44 12.24
CA CYS A 11 2.60 -3.74 11.83
C CYS A 11 3.76 -4.74 11.72
N ALA A 12 3.52 -5.95 12.23
CA ALA A 12 4.44 -7.08 12.17
C ALA A 12 3.69 -8.40 12.27
N GLN A 13 4.33 -9.48 11.80
CA GLN A 13 3.92 -10.84 12.17
C GLN A 13 4.21 -11.10 13.65
N PRO A 14 3.47 -12.01 14.32
CA PRO A 14 3.77 -12.40 15.69
C PRO A 14 5.23 -12.88 15.85
N GLY A 15 5.98 -12.23 16.74
CA GLY A 15 7.38 -12.56 17.01
C GLY A 15 8.39 -11.96 16.01
N ALA A 16 7.94 -11.14 15.06
CA ALA A 16 8.81 -10.43 14.12
C ALA A 16 8.89 -8.93 14.44
N GLU A 17 9.96 -8.28 13.99
CA GLU A 17 10.11 -6.82 14.07
C GLU A 17 9.24 -6.11 13.02
N PRO A 18 8.75 -4.88 13.31
CA PRO A 18 8.02 -4.09 12.33
C PRO A 18 8.89 -3.70 11.12
N GLN A 19 8.33 -3.80 9.92
CA GLN A 19 9.04 -3.52 8.66
C GLN A 19 8.44 -2.35 7.87
N GLY A 20 7.49 -1.61 8.45
CA GLY A 20 6.80 -0.53 7.75
C GLY A 20 7.71 0.65 7.37
N ILE A 21 8.68 0.99 8.23
CA ILE A 21 9.61 2.10 7.99
C ILE A 21 10.56 1.77 6.83
N SER A 22 11.19 0.60 6.86
CA SER A 22 12.09 0.15 5.80
C SER A 22 11.34 -0.04 4.48
N LEU A 23 10.10 -0.56 4.50
CA LEU A 23 9.26 -0.61 3.30
C LEU A 23 9.00 0.80 2.73
N ALA A 24 8.74 1.78 3.58
CA ALA A 24 8.51 3.15 3.13
C ALA A 24 9.74 3.76 2.46
N GLU A 25 10.94 3.49 2.97
CA GLU A 25 12.20 3.92 2.35
C GLU A 25 12.38 3.30 0.96
N VAL A 26 12.21 1.97 0.86
CA VAL A 26 12.33 1.27 -0.43
C VAL A 26 11.32 1.80 -1.46
N LEU A 27 10.08 2.11 -1.03
CA LEU A 27 9.09 2.67 -1.94
C LEU A 27 9.41 4.10 -2.37
N ARG A 28 10.00 4.94 -1.51
CA ARG A 28 10.44 6.29 -1.90
C ARG A 28 11.51 6.24 -3.00
N ASP A 29 12.39 5.25 -2.95
CA ASP A 29 13.43 5.09 -3.98
C ASP A 29 12.89 4.55 -5.31
N ARG A 30 11.81 3.77 -5.27
CA ARG A 30 11.25 3.07 -6.44
C ARG A 30 10.09 3.79 -7.12
N LEU A 31 9.38 4.63 -6.38
CA LEU A 31 8.22 5.35 -6.90
C LEU A 31 8.61 6.75 -7.37
N PRO A 32 8.00 7.23 -8.45
CA PRO A 32 8.14 8.61 -8.88
C PRO A 32 7.78 9.63 -7.78
N PRO A 33 8.34 10.85 -7.81
CA PRO A 33 8.12 11.86 -6.78
C PRO A 33 6.67 12.37 -6.70
N GLU A 34 5.81 12.11 -7.69
CA GLU A 34 4.38 12.40 -7.58
C GLU A 34 3.65 11.54 -6.53
N PHE A 35 4.26 10.44 -6.08
CA PHE A 35 3.75 9.59 -5.00
C PHE A 35 4.34 10.02 -3.67
N ARG A 36 3.47 10.39 -2.73
CA ARG A 36 3.87 10.72 -1.36
C ARG A 36 3.81 9.46 -0.50
N VAL A 37 4.97 8.86 -0.25
CA VAL A 37 5.10 7.68 0.63
C VAL A 37 5.33 8.13 2.07
N GLU A 38 4.38 7.81 2.94
CA GLU A 38 4.38 8.22 4.34
C GLU A 38 4.13 7.02 5.25
N THR A 39 4.66 7.09 6.46
CA THR A 39 4.33 6.16 7.53
C THR A 39 3.25 6.73 8.43
N CYS A 40 2.37 5.89 8.94
CA CYS A 40 1.43 6.23 10.01
C CYS A 40 1.61 5.27 11.20
N PRO A 41 1.27 5.70 12.44
CA PRO A 41 1.56 4.90 13.63
C PRO A 41 0.83 3.56 13.66
N CYS A 42 -0.44 3.48 13.23
CA CYS A 42 -1.22 2.24 13.29
C CYS A 42 -2.36 2.22 12.27
N MET A 43 -2.71 1.04 11.77
CA MET A 43 -3.88 0.78 10.93
C MET A 43 -4.78 -0.35 11.48
N VAL A 44 -4.55 -0.81 12.72
CA VAL A 44 -5.32 -1.87 13.39
C VAL A 44 -5.36 -3.20 12.59
N GLN A 45 -4.32 -3.45 11.81
CA GLN A 45 -4.14 -4.66 11.00
C GLN A 45 -2.95 -5.50 11.49
N CYS A 46 -2.75 -5.50 12.82
CA CYS A 46 -1.69 -6.27 13.46
C CYS A 46 -1.91 -7.79 13.26
N GLY A 47 -0.83 -8.58 13.32
CA GLY A 47 -0.86 -10.02 13.04
C GLY A 47 -0.66 -10.37 11.56
N SER A 48 -0.56 -9.36 10.70
CA SER A 48 -0.16 -9.46 9.30
C SER A 48 1.07 -8.57 9.07
N PRO A 49 2.05 -8.95 8.23
CA PRO A 49 3.36 -8.30 8.19
C PRO A 49 3.32 -6.77 8.07
N VAL A 50 2.84 -6.20 6.96
CA VAL A 50 2.66 -4.74 6.85
C VAL A 50 1.30 -4.41 6.25
N ALA A 51 0.65 -3.37 6.78
CA ALA A 51 -0.55 -2.79 6.20
C ALA A 51 -0.21 -1.53 5.40
N VAL A 52 -0.84 -1.38 4.23
CA VAL A 52 -0.60 -0.28 3.30
C VAL A 52 -1.94 0.27 2.81
N ALA A 53 -2.08 1.59 2.75
CA ALA A 53 -3.25 2.24 2.18
C ALA A 53 -2.89 3.17 1.02
N LEU A 54 -3.77 3.21 0.02
CA LEU A 54 -3.70 4.13 -1.12
C LEU A 54 -4.79 5.18 -0.98
N ARG A 55 -4.42 6.46 -1.13
CA ARG A 55 -5.33 7.60 -1.03
C ARG A 55 -5.06 8.63 -2.11
N GLY A 56 -6.11 9.29 -2.56
CA GLY A 56 -6.08 10.49 -3.39
C GLY A 56 -7.40 11.24 -3.22
N GLU A 57 -7.41 12.52 -3.59
CA GLU A 57 -8.65 13.29 -3.62
C GLU A 57 -9.54 12.83 -4.78
N ASP A 58 -10.86 12.79 -4.53
CA ASP A 58 -11.90 12.28 -5.44
C ASP A 58 -11.64 10.86 -5.95
N ARG A 59 -10.89 10.07 -5.18
CA ARG A 59 -10.53 8.68 -5.50
C ARG A 59 -10.97 7.72 -4.40
N TYR A 60 -11.32 6.49 -4.80
CA TYR A 60 -11.47 5.39 -3.86
C TYR A 60 -10.20 5.24 -3.01
N ALA A 61 -10.39 4.93 -1.73
CA ALA A 61 -9.29 4.53 -0.87
C ALA A 61 -9.21 3.02 -0.81
N TYR A 62 -7.99 2.48 -0.79
CA TYR A 62 -7.75 1.05 -0.63
C TYR A 62 -6.90 0.81 0.60
N VAL A 63 -7.17 -0.27 1.32
CA VAL A 63 -6.34 -0.76 2.43
C VAL A 63 -6.01 -2.21 2.15
N PHE A 64 -4.73 -2.54 2.22
CA PHE A 64 -4.18 -3.87 2.09
C PHE A 64 -3.50 -4.26 3.40
N ALA A 65 -3.62 -5.53 3.78
CA ALA A 65 -2.94 -6.08 4.96
C ALA A 65 -2.17 -7.34 4.59
N GLY A 66 -1.05 -7.56 5.28
CA GLY A 66 -0.19 -8.72 5.03
C GLY A 66 0.73 -8.57 3.83
N VAL A 67 1.06 -7.32 3.49
CA VAL A 67 2.14 -7.01 2.56
C VAL A 67 3.46 -7.47 3.17
N ASP A 68 4.16 -8.35 2.46
CA ASP A 68 5.51 -8.81 2.79
C ASP A 68 6.50 -7.93 2.01
N PRO A 69 7.33 -7.12 2.68
CA PRO A 69 8.30 -6.25 2.02
C PRO A 69 9.31 -6.99 1.13
N ALA A 70 9.66 -8.24 1.45
CA ALA A 70 10.62 -9.02 0.68
C ALA A 70 9.98 -9.62 -0.59
N ALA A 71 8.73 -10.06 -0.50
CA ALA A 71 8.05 -10.74 -1.61
C ALA A 71 7.22 -9.81 -2.49
N ASP A 72 6.55 -8.82 -1.91
CA ASP A 72 5.48 -8.07 -2.58
C ASP A 72 5.91 -6.67 -3.07
N VAL A 73 7.15 -6.23 -2.86
CA VAL A 73 7.55 -4.86 -3.18
C VAL A 73 7.32 -4.50 -4.65
N ASN A 74 7.55 -5.44 -5.57
CA ASN A 74 7.33 -5.23 -7.00
C ASN A 74 5.82 -5.14 -7.32
N ASP A 75 5.02 -6.03 -6.73
CA ASP A 75 3.57 -6.02 -6.85
C ASP A 75 2.97 -4.73 -6.26
N LEU A 76 3.56 -4.21 -5.18
CA LEU A 76 3.13 -2.95 -4.56
C LEU A 76 3.43 -1.76 -5.47
N CYS A 77 4.61 -1.71 -6.08
CA CYS A 77 4.91 -0.70 -7.10
C CYS A 77 3.93 -0.78 -8.29
N ALA A 78 3.59 -1.99 -8.75
CA ALA A 78 2.62 -2.19 -9.83
C ALA A 78 1.22 -1.71 -9.42
N LEU A 79 0.77 -2.04 -8.20
CA LEU A 79 -0.49 -1.61 -7.64
C LEU A 79 -0.59 -0.08 -7.52
N VAL A 80 0.47 0.58 -7.06
CA VAL A 80 0.52 2.04 -6.94
C VAL A 80 0.39 2.72 -8.31
N ARG A 81 1.05 2.17 -9.34
CA ARG A 81 0.92 2.65 -10.73
C ARG A 81 -0.50 2.44 -11.28
N LEU A 82 -1.07 1.25 -11.07
CA LEU A 82 -2.47 0.96 -11.43
C LEU A 82 -3.43 1.97 -10.81
N TYR A 83 -3.25 2.28 -9.52
CA TYR A 83 -4.08 3.24 -8.82
C TYR A 83 -3.95 4.67 -9.37
N ALA A 84 -2.75 5.04 -9.84
CA ALA A 84 -2.51 6.33 -10.45
C ALA A 84 -3.24 6.47 -11.79
N ASP A 85 -3.10 5.45 -12.64
CA ASP A 85 -3.66 5.41 -13.99
C ASP A 85 -5.18 5.26 -13.99
N ALA A 86 -5.76 4.74 -12.91
CA ALA A 86 -7.20 4.56 -12.76
C ALA A 86 -7.93 5.90 -12.51
N PRO A 87 -8.86 6.33 -13.39
CA PRO A 87 -9.73 7.48 -13.12
C PRO A 87 -10.54 7.28 -11.84
N GLY A 88 -10.55 8.27 -10.95
CA GLY A 88 -11.20 8.13 -9.64
C GLY A 88 -10.62 7.00 -8.75
N GLY A 89 -9.43 6.49 -9.10
CA GLY A 89 -8.81 5.37 -8.40
C GLY A 89 -9.58 4.06 -8.52
N GLU A 90 -10.49 3.90 -9.48
CA GLU A 90 -11.26 2.67 -9.65
C GLU A 90 -10.42 1.59 -10.36
N ILE A 91 -9.87 0.66 -9.57
CA ILE A 91 -9.09 -0.47 -10.11
C ILE A 91 -10.07 -1.56 -10.53
N THR A 92 -10.28 -1.70 -11.84
CA THR A 92 -11.17 -2.71 -12.43
C THR A 92 -10.45 -4.03 -12.74
N ASP A 93 -9.12 -4.00 -12.90
CA ASP A 93 -8.27 -5.18 -13.08
C ASP A 93 -7.02 -5.09 -12.20
N ALA A 94 -6.99 -5.89 -11.13
CA ALA A 94 -5.88 -5.96 -10.19
C ALA A 94 -4.87 -7.07 -10.51
N ARG A 95 -4.99 -7.80 -11.64
CA ARG A 95 -4.03 -8.87 -12.00
C ARG A 95 -2.56 -8.40 -12.04
N PRO A 96 -2.23 -7.18 -12.52
CA PRO A 96 -0.85 -6.70 -12.50
C PRO A 96 -0.28 -6.44 -11.10
N ALA A 97 -1.12 -6.36 -10.06
CA ALA A 97 -0.70 -6.28 -8.66
C ALA A 97 -0.36 -7.66 -8.06
N GLY A 98 -0.28 -8.72 -8.89
CA GLY A 98 0.17 -10.04 -8.47
C GLY A 98 -0.57 -10.57 -7.24
N ALA A 99 0.16 -10.95 -6.19
CA ALA A 99 -0.40 -11.53 -4.98
C ALA A 99 -1.22 -10.51 -4.16
N LEU A 100 -0.92 -9.21 -4.26
CA LEU A 100 -1.59 -8.16 -3.49
C LEU A 100 -3.09 -8.04 -3.79
N ARG A 101 -3.54 -8.49 -4.97
CA ARG A 101 -4.98 -8.49 -5.31
C ARG A 101 -5.83 -9.30 -4.33
N HIS A 102 -5.22 -10.27 -3.65
CA HIS A 102 -5.86 -11.12 -2.64
C HIS A 102 -5.69 -10.60 -1.21
N LYS A 103 -4.98 -9.47 -1.03
CA LYS A 103 -4.66 -8.87 0.27
C LYS A 103 -5.47 -7.61 0.57
N LEU A 104 -6.46 -7.30 -0.27
CA LEU A 104 -7.35 -6.16 -0.09
C LEU A 104 -8.28 -6.43 1.11
N VAL A 105 -8.27 -5.53 2.09
CA VAL A 105 -9.15 -5.63 3.27
C VAL A 105 -10.28 -4.62 3.25
N ALA A 106 -10.09 -3.46 2.62
CA ALA A 106 -11.13 -2.45 2.50
C ALA A 106 -10.96 -1.62 1.24
N ARG A 107 -12.10 -1.29 0.61
CA ARG A 107 -12.23 -0.23 -0.39
C ARG A 107 -13.25 0.78 0.12
N LEU A 108 -12.81 2.00 0.40
CA LEU A 108 -13.71 3.07 0.86
C LEU A 108 -14.13 3.93 -0.33
N PRO A 109 -15.39 4.38 -0.38
CA PRO A 109 -15.89 5.25 -1.45
C PRO A 109 -15.12 6.58 -1.51
N ARG A 110 -15.13 7.18 -2.70
CA ARG A 110 -14.61 8.52 -2.96
C ARG A 110 -15.40 9.59 -2.22
#